data_AF-A0A0C9S0I1-F1
#
_entry.id   AF-A0A0C9S0I1-F1
#
_cell.length_a   1.000
_cell.length_b   1.000
_cell.length_c   1.000
_cell.angle_alpha   90.00
_cell.angle_beta   90.00
_cell.angle_gamma   90.00
#
_symmetry.space_group_name_H-M   'P 1'
#
loop_
_entity.id
_entity.type
_entity.pdbx_description
1 polymer ?
#
loop_
_entity_poly.entity_id
_entity_poly.type
_entity_poly.pdbx_seq_one_letter_code
_entity_poly.pdbx_strand_id
1 'polypeptide(L)'
;TIRLLMFSPKLAKRIPSCLISKFLKRTKEGARRTLKINKIRTQVRINVTNSSHPTLQLTFEGVSLPASWTDPQYVRYAKPQQCIILGTSPKEGRRSTCVLWGYNNTVYCQQTFVEKCGAGTVVDLTKC
;
A
#
# COMPACT_ATOMS: atom_id res chain seq x y z
N THR A 1 -7.32 6.44 -9.45
CA THR A 1 -6.32 5.35 -9.44
C THR A 1 -5.26 5.67 -8.43
N ILE A 2 -4.77 4.71 -7.65
CA ILE A 2 -3.61 4.88 -6.77
C ILE A 2 -2.47 4.00 -7.25
N ARG A 3 -1.23 4.45 -7.02
CA ARG A 3 0.00 3.77 -7.42
C ARG A 3 0.94 3.65 -6.22
N LEU A 4 1.80 2.64 -6.22
CA LEU A 4 2.93 2.59 -5.30
C LEU A 4 3.93 3.70 -5.70
N LEU A 5 4.29 4.54 -4.74
CA LEU A 5 5.18 5.69 -4.96
C LEU A 5 6.52 5.54 -4.25
N MET A 6 6.53 4.84 -3.11
CA MET A 6 7.74 4.67 -2.30
C MET A 6 7.58 3.44 -1.40
N PHE A 7 8.68 2.80 -1.03
CA PHE A 7 8.67 1.67 -0.09
C PHE A 7 9.96 1.62 0.72
N SER A 8 9.94 0.98 1.89
CA SER A 8 11.14 0.80 2.71
C SER A 8 12.18 -0.09 2.01
N PRO A 9 13.50 0.19 2.07
CA PRO A 9 14.51 -0.54 1.30
C PRO A 9 14.52 -2.05 1.52
N LYS A 10 14.13 -2.51 2.72
CA LYS A 10 13.97 -3.95 3.05
C LYS A 10 12.96 -4.68 2.15
N LEU A 11 12.06 -3.94 1.50
CA LEU A 11 11.07 -4.48 0.58
C LEU A 11 11.57 -4.55 -0.88
N ALA A 12 12.72 -3.97 -1.22
CA ALA A 12 13.17 -3.82 -2.62
C ALA A 12 13.24 -5.13 -3.43
N LYS A 13 13.57 -6.25 -2.78
CA LYS A 13 13.61 -7.58 -3.43
C LYS A 13 12.28 -8.33 -3.41
N ARG A 14 11.26 -7.81 -2.70
CA ARG A 14 9.99 -8.48 -2.43
C ARG A 14 8.78 -7.78 -3.06
N ILE A 15 8.86 -6.45 -3.23
CA ILE A 15 7.76 -5.65 -3.78
C ILE A 15 8.03 -5.30 -5.25
N PRO A 16 7.10 -5.59 -6.17
CA PRO A 16 7.14 -5.08 -7.53
C PRO A 16 7.03 -3.55 -7.52
N SER A 17 7.81 -2.86 -8.36
CA SER A 17 7.77 -1.40 -8.46
C SER A 17 6.46 -0.89 -9.08
N CYS A 18 5.97 -1.56 -10.13
CA CYS A 18 4.80 -1.14 -10.89
C CYS A 18 3.48 -1.69 -10.34
N LEU A 19 3.12 -1.27 -9.13
CA LEU A 19 1.82 -1.58 -8.54
C LEU A 19 0.80 -0.46 -8.76
N ILE A 20 -0.32 -0.83 -9.36
CA ILE A 20 -1.40 0.10 -9.70
C ILE A 20 -2.73 -0.48 -9.23
N SER A 21 -3.52 0.33 -8.52
CA SER A 21 -4.86 -0.05 -8.07
C SER A 21 -5.93 0.94 -8.53
N LYS A 22 -6.95 0.41 -9.22
CA LYS A 22 -8.13 1.18 -9.64
C LYS A 22 -9.29 0.85 -8.70
N PHE A 23 -10.00 1.88 -8.25
CA PHE A 23 -11.22 1.69 -7.48
C PHE A 23 -12.30 1.09 -8.38
N LEU A 24 -13.06 0.11 -7.86
CA LEU A 24 -14.22 -0.44 -8.56
C LEU A 24 -15.51 -0.02 -7.86
N LYS A 25 -15.65 -0.35 -6.57
CA LYS A 25 -16.84 0.00 -5.78
C LYS A 25 -16.56 -0.05 -4.29
N ARG A 26 -17.42 0.59 -3.51
CA ARG A 26 -17.45 0.47 -2.04
C ARG A 26 -18.11 -0.86 -1.64
N THR A 27 -17.66 -1.44 -0.54
CA THR A 27 -18.30 -2.60 0.11
C THR A 27 -18.72 -2.22 1.52
N LYS A 28 -19.48 -3.07 2.21
CA LYS A 28 -19.89 -2.81 3.60
C LYS A 28 -18.69 -2.64 4.54
N GLU A 29 -17.63 -3.40 4.31
CA GLU A 29 -16.42 -3.49 5.16
C GLU A 29 -15.22 -2.71 4.58
N GLY A 30 -15.37 -2.04 3.44
CA GLY A 30 -14.26 -1.34 2.79
C GLY A 30 -14.49 -1.08 1.30
N ALA A 31 -13.63 -1.64 0.44
CA ALA A 31 -13.69 -1.39 -1.00
C ALA A 31 -13.25 -2.59 -1.84
N ARG A 32 -13.84 -2.74 -3.03
CA ARG A 32 -13.31 -3.60 -4.09
C ARG A 32 -12.50 -2.76 -5.07
N ARG A 33 -11.32 -3.25 -5.44
CA ARG A 33 -10.38 -2.58 -6.33
C ARG A 33 -9.73 -3.58 -7.28
N THR A 34 -9.12 -3.09 -8.35
CA THR A 34 -8.15 -3.89 -9.11
C THR A 34 -6.78 -3.79 -8.44
N LEU A 35 -5.93 -4.79 -8.68
CA LEU A 35 -4.50 -4.71 -8.44
C LEU A 35 -3.78 -5.21 -9.70
N LYS A 36 -2.98 -4.33 -10.29
CA LYS A 36 -2.07 -4.68 -11.38
C LYS A 36 -0.68 -4.83 -10.79
N ILE A 37 -0.09 -6.01 -10.99
CA ILE A 37 1.27 -6.38 -10.62
C ILE A 37 1.99 -6.72 -11.91
N ASN A 38 2.85 -5.83 -12.41
CA ASN A 38 3.52 -6.00 -13.71
C ASN A 38 2.49 -6.29 -14.83
N LYS A 39 2.52 -7.48 -15.45
CA LYS A 39 1.58 -7.93 -16.49
C LYS A 39 0.32 -8.63 -15.95
N ILE A 40 0.27 -8.95 -14.66
CA ILE A 40 -0.85 -9.64 -14.02
C ILE A 40 -1.86 -8.62 -13.51
N ARG A 41 -3.14 -8.83 -13.80
CA ARG A 41 -4.25 -8.02 -13.31
C ARG A 41 -5.23 -8.90 -12.55
N THR A 42 -5.54 -8.52 -11.31
CA THR A 42 -6.51 -9.21 -10.48
C THR A 42 -7.44 -8.23 -9.77
N GLN A 43 -8.48 -8.75 -9.14
CA GLN A 43 -9.36 -8.00 -8.24
C GLN A 43 -9.02 -8.34 -6.79
N VAL A 44 -9.10 -7.31 -5.96
CA VAL A 44 -8.87 -7.41 -4.53
C VAL A 44 -10.01 -6.75 -3.78
N ARG A 45 -10.42 -7.39 -2.69
CA ARG A 45 -11.25 -6.79 -1.66
C ARG A 45 -10.32 -6.25 -0.58
N ILE A 46 -10.55 -5.01 -0.20
CA ILE A 46 -9.88 -4.35 0.91
C ILE A 46 -10.88 -4.25 2.04
N ASN A 47 -10.60 -4.94 3.15
CA ASN A 47 -11.36 -4.82 4.38
C ASN A 47 -10.63 -3.84 5.31
N VAL A 48 -11.39 -2.96 5.95
CA VAL A 48 -10.87 -1.97 6.89
C VAL A 48 -11.34 -2.32 8.28
N THR A 49 -10.41 -2.50 9.21
CA THR A 49 -10.73 -2.65 10.62
C THR A 49 -10.54 -1.30 11.31
N ASN A 50 -11.64 -0.71 11.77
CA ASN A 50 -11.59 0.53 12.53
C ASN A 50 -11.27 0.21 14.00
N SER A 51 -10.08 0.58 14.45
CA SER A 51 -9.64 0.39 15.84
C SER A 51 -8.68 1.53 16.22
N SER A 52 -8.11 1.50 17.42
CA SER A 52 -7.02 2.42 17.81
C SER A 52 -5.83 2.37 16.86
N HIS A 53 -5.64 1.25 16.15
CA HIS A 53 -4.62 1.05 15.14
C HIS A 53 -5.27 0.50 13.87
N PRO A 54 -5.83 1.36 13.00
CA PRO A 54 -6.61 0.91 11.86
C PRO A 54 -5.76 0.11 10.89
N THR A 55 -6.34 -0.98 10.36
CA THR A 55 -5.66 -1.88 9.43
C THR A 55 -6.43 -2.01 8.12
N LEU A 56 -5.69 -2.29 7.05
CA LEU A 56 -6.20 -2.72 5.76
C LEU A 56 -5.76 -4.16 5.53
N GLN A 57 -6.72 -5.01 5.19
CA GLN A 57 -6.44 -6.39 4.81
C GLN A 57 -6.91 -6.65 3.39
N LEU A 58 -6.04 -7.28 2.59
CA LEU A 58 -6.33 -7.65 1.22
C LEU A 58 -6.85 -9.09 1.15
N THR A 59 -7.88 -9.29 0.34
CA THR A 59 -8.35 -10.62 -0.08
C THR A 59 -8.37 -10.66 -1.60
N PHE A 60 -7.69 -11.64 -2.18
CA PHE A 60 -7.64 -11.82 -3.63
C PHE A 60 -8.87 -12.56 -4.13
N GLU A 61 -9.38 -12.15 -5.29
CA GLU A 61 -10.50 -12.80 -5.95
C GLU A 61 -10.00 -13.52 -7.21
N GLY A 62 -10.04 -14.85 -7.21
CA GLY A 62 -9.75 -15.69 -8.38
C GLY A 62 -8.27 -15.99 -8.65
N VAL A 63 -7.32 -15.42 -7.90
CA VAL A 63 -5.88 -15.77 -8.00
C VAL A 63 -5.28 -16.00 -6.62
N SER A 64 -4.31 -16.90 -6.54
CA SER A 64 -3.43 -17.06 -5.39
C SER A 64 -2.17 -16.22 -5.60
N LEU A 65 -1.94 -15.26 -4.71
CA LEU A 65 -0.69 -14.50 -4.60
C LEU A 65 -0.01 -14.86 -3.27
N PRO A 66 1.27 -14.52 -3.06
CA PRO A 66 1.99 -14.93 -1.85
C PRO A 66 1.21 -14.53 -0.60
N ALA A 67 1.09 -15.45 0.37
CA ALA A 67 0.28 -15.26 1.58
C ALA A 67 0.60 -13.95 2.32
N SER A 68 1.86 -13.52 2.29
CA SER A 68 2.33 -12.27 2.89
C SER A 68 1.65 -11.00 2.36
N TRP A 69 1.00 -11.03 1.20
CA TRP A 69 0.23 -9.91 0.68
C TRP A 69 -1.15 -9.77 1.34
N THR A 70 -1.62 -10.82 2.01
CA THR A 70 -2.89 -10.85 2.74
C THR A 70 -2.74 -10.52 4.22
N ASP A 71 -1.50 -10.34 4.69
CA ASP A 71 -1.22 -9.90 6.05
C ASP A 71 -1.81 -8.50 6.29
N PRO A 72 -2.44 -8.24 7.46
CA PRO A 72 -2.96 -6.92 7.79
C PRO A 72 -1.87 -5.85 7.78
N GLN A 73 -2.11 -4.77 7.04
CA GLN A 73 -1.24 -3.61 7.00
C GLN A 73 -1.83 -2.47 7.83
N TYR A 74 -1.03 -1.88 8.70
CA TYR A 74 -1.45 -0.79 9.57
C TYR A 74 -1.38 0.54 8.82
N VAL A 75 -2.43 1.35 8.95
CA VAL A 75 -2.46 2.71 8.42
C VAL A 75 -1.60 3.59 9.34
N ARG A 76 -0.45 4.01 8.84
CA ARG A 76 0.46 4.93 9.54
C ARG A 76 0.10 6.39 9.31
N TYR A 77 -0.45 6.67 8.14
CA TYR A 77 -0.90 8.00 7.74
C TYR A 77 -1.86 7.87 6.57
N ALA A 78 -2.87 8.73 6.51
CA ALA A 78 -3.74 8.85 5.35
C ALA A 78 -4.16 10.31 5.19
N LYS A 79 -3.94 10.86 3.99
CA LYS A 79 -4.47 12.15 3.58
C LYS A 79 -5.46 11.95 2.45
N PRO A 80 -6.75 12.29 2.66
CA PRO A 80 -7.79 12.08 1.67
C PRO A 80 -7.39 12.62 0.31
N GLN A 81 -7.64 11.82 -0.74
CA GLN A 81 -7.36 12.15 -2.14
C GLN A 81 -5.89 12.42 -2.48
N GLN A 82 -4.95 12.22 -1.56
CA GLN A 82 -3.51 12.42 -1.81
C GLN A 82 -2.75 11.10 -1.71
N CYS A 83 -2.60 10.57 -0.49
CA CYS A 83 -1.79 9.40 -0.24
C CYS A 83 -2.16 8.66 1.05
N ILE A 84 -1.70 7.41 1.12
CA ILE A 84 -1.84 6.52 2.27
C ILE A 84 -0.48 5.85 2.49
N ILE A 85 0.00 5.88 3.73
CA ILE A 85 1.19 5.14 4.16
C ILE A 85 0.72 3.95 4.98
N LEU A 86 1.07 2.77 4.50
CA LEU A 86 0.78 1.51 5.16
C LEU A 86 2.09 0.92 5.68
N GLY A 87 2.05 0.19 6.78
CA GLY A 87 3.22 -0.52 7.27
C GLY A 87 2.88 -1.72 8.15
N THR A 88 3.91 -2.39 8.64
CA THR A 88 3.76 -3.48 9.61
C THR A 88 3.34 -2.94 10.98
N SER A 89 3.14 -3.83 11.95
CA SER A 89 2.63 -3.51 13.28
C SER A 89 3.39 -2.37 13.97
N PRO A 90 2.71 -1.45 14.67
CA PRO A 90 3.33 -0.43 15.53
C PRO A 90 4.33 -1.01 16.53
N LYS A 91 4.09 -2.23 16.99
CA LYS A 91 4.94 -2.94 17.97
C LYS A 91 6.31 -3.34 17.42
N GLU A 92 6.49 -3.37 16.10
CA GLU A 92 7.79 -3.69 15.49
C GLU A 92 8.81 -2.54 15.56
N GLY A 93 8.39 -1.34 16.00
CA GLY A 93 9.27 -0.18 16.16
C GLY A 93 10.10 0.10 14.92
N ARG A 94 11.42 0.27 15.08
CA ARG A 94 12.38 0.59 14.01
C ARG A 94 12.52 -0.49 12.92
N ARG A 95 11.93 -1.67 13.09
CA ARG A 95 11.93 -2.73 12.06
C ARG A 95 10.77 -2.60 11.09
N SER A 96 9.80 -1.72 11.34
CA SER A 96 8.59 -1.68 10.54
C SER A 96 8.86 -1.29 9.10
N THR A 97 8.42 -2.12 8.15
CA THR A 97 8.46 -1.78 6.73
C THR A 97 7.21 -1.02 6.36
N CYS A 98 7.36 0.02 5.53
CA CYS A 98 6.27 0.83 5.04
C CYS A 98 6.21 0.85 3.51
N VAL A 99 5.02 1.17 3.00
CA VAL A 99 4.73 1.46 1.61
C VAL A 99 3.88 2.72 1.50
N LEU A 100 4.20 3.57 0.52
CA LEU A 100 3.46 4.77 0.18
C LEU A 100 2.63 4.52 -1.07
N TRP A 101 1.32 4.64 -0.94
CA TRP A 101 0.38 4.66 -2.06
C TRP A 101 -0.15 6.07 -2.27
N GLY A 102 -0.25 6.53 -3.52
CA GLY A 102 -0.81 7.85 -3.81
C GLY A 102 -1.42 7.98 -5.19
N TYR A 103 -2.20 9.05 -5.37
CA TYR A 103 -2.80 9.38 -6.67
C TYR A 103 -1.77 10.01 -7.61
N ASN A 104 -1.01 10.98 -7.09
CA ASN A 104 0.07 11.70 -7.77
C ASN A 104 1.35 11.62 -6.93
N ASN A 105 2.50 11.75 -7.59
CA ASN A 105 3.78 11.83 -6.89
C ASN A 105 3.95 13.24 -6.29
N THR A 106 3.78 13.38 -4.97
CA THR A 106 3.91 14.68 -4.27
C THR A 106 5.06 14.64 -3.27
N VAL A 107 5.86 15.71 -3.25
CA VAL A 107 6.98 15.88 -2.30
C VAL A 107 6.48 15.75 -0.85
N TYR A 108 5.31 16.31 -0.56
CA TYR A 108 4.68 16.23 0.76
C TYR A 108 4.52 14.79 1.26
N CYS A 109 3.93 13.90 0.44
CA CYS A 109 3.70 12.52 0.85
C CYS A 109 5.00 11.72 1.03
N GLN A 110 6.04 12.04 0.25
CA GLN A 110 7.37 11.45 0.42
C GLN A 110 8.04 11.93 1.71
N GLN A 111 7.96 13.22 2.03
CA GLN A 111 8.49 13.77 3.29
C GLN A 111 7.79 13.13 4.49
N THR A 112 6.45 13.05 4.48
CA THR A 112 5.69 12.36 5.53
C THR A 112 6.07 10.88 5.64
N PHE A 113 6.36 10.21 4.51
CA PHE A 113 6.88 8.84 4.55
C PHE A 113 8.22 8.79 5.30
N VAL A 114 9.16 9.68 4.99
CA VAL A 114 10.48 9.73 5.63
C VAL A 114 10.36 10.00 7.14
N GLU A 115 9.48 10.93 7.54
CA GLU A 115 9.23 11.23 8.95
C GLU A 115 8.65 10.04 9.72
N LYS A 116 7.73 9.29 9.11
CA LYS A 116 7.01 8.18 9.78
C LYS A 116 7.75 6.84 9.70
N CYS A 117 8.51 6.61 8.64
CA CYS A 117 9.05 5.29 8.29
C CYS A 117 10.56 5.29 8.02
N GLY A 118 11.22 6.45 8.04
CA GLY A 118 12.63 6.60 7.69
C GLY A 118 12.88 6.57 6.18
N ALA A 119 14.14 6.40 5.80
CA ALA A 119 14.55 6.38 4.41
C ALA A 119 13.76 5.34 3.59
N GLY A 120 13.38 5.71 2.37
CA GLY A 120 12.64 4.87 1.43
C GLY A 120 13.22 4.93 0.03
N THR A 121 12.85 3.94 -0.79
CA THR A 121 13.15 3.90 -2.22
C THR A 121 11.95 4.42 -2.99
N VAL A 122 12.15 5.50 -3.75
CA VAL A 122 11.12 6.09 -4.61
C VAL A 122 10.92 5.21 -5.84
N VAL A 123 9.67 4.98 -6.22
CA VAL A 123 9.30 4.26 -7.44
C VAL A 123 9.40 5.20 -8.63
N ASP A 124 10.18 4.82 -9.62
CA ASP A 124 10.21 5.47 -10.92
C ASP A 124 9.00 5.02 -11.76
N LEU A 125 7.96 5.86 -11.76
CA LEU A 125 6.71 5.58 -12.48
C LEU A 125 6.86 5.63 -14.00
N THR A 126 7.95 6.18 -14.54
CA THR A 126 8.17 6.22 -16.01
C THR A 126 8.54 4.84 -16.57
N LYS A 127 8.93 3.91 -15.69
CA LYS A 127 9.22 2.50 -16.02
C LYS A 127 7.98 1.61 -15.91
N CYS A 128 6.81 2.22 -15.72
CA CYS A 128 5.49 1.61 -15.60
C CYS A 128 4.52 2.22 -16.62
#